data_AF-A0A4V2V0Z3-F1
#
_entry.id   AF-A0A4V2V0Z3-F1
#
_cell.length_a   1.000
_cell.length_b   1.000
_cell.length_c   1.000
_cell.angle_alpha   90.00
_cell.angle_beta   90.00
_cell.angle_gamma   90.00
#
_symmetry.space_group_name_H-M   'P 1'
#
loop_
_entity.id
_entity.type
_entity.pdbx_description
1 polymer ?
#
loop_
_entity_poly.entity_id
_entity_poly.type
_entity_poly.pdbx_seq_one_letter_code
_entity_poly.pdbx_strand_id
1 'polypeptide(L)'
;MYIANGYIRMHFNIDLDDATGQQLNQLAKQAGETRNALIRKAVRAWMTQQAQPQWPQAILDFTGLPDTPAFESYRNALPHPAEDPLA
;
A
#
# COMPACT_ATOMS: atom_id res chain seq x y z
N MET A 1 14.25 23.64 -20.97
CA MET A 1 13.48 22.72 -20.11
C MET A 1 13.08 21.53 -20.97
N TYR A 2 13.82 20.42 -20.90
CA TYR A 2 13.55 19.22 -21.72
C TYR A 2 12.99 18.13 -20.82
N ILE A 3 11.78 17.65 -21.13
CA ILE A 3 11.12 16.52 -20.46
C ILE A 3 11.19 15.29 -21.37
N ALA A 4 12.02 14.33 -20.98
CA ALA A 4 11.97 12.96 -21.47
C ALA A 4 11.56 12.07 -20.29
N ASN A 5 10.38 11.44 -20.39
CA ASN A 5 9.73 10.58 -19.39
C ASN A 5 9.29 11.30 -18.11
N GLY A 6 8.01 11.70 -18.06
CA GLY A 6 7.38 12.57 -17.05
C GLY A 6 7.32 12.06 -15.61
N TYR A 7 8.48 11.92 -14.96
CA TYR A 7 8.58 11.91 -13.51
C TYR A 7 9.13 13.25 -13.04
N ILE A 8 8.32 14.00 -12.30
CA ILE A 8 8.82 15.16 -11.55
C ILE A 8 9.77 14.62 -10.49
N ARG A 9 11.08 14.90 -10.64
CA ARG A 9 12.03 14.63 -9.57
C ARG A 9 11.83 15.67 -8.47
N MET A 10 11.21 15.25 -7.37
CA MET A 10 11.23 16.01 -6.13
C MET A 10 12.62 15.91 -5.50
N HIS A 11 13.20 17.04 -5.13
CA HIS A 11 14.41 17.13 -4.32
C HIS A 11 14.03 17.73 -2.97
N PHE A 12 14.47 17.11 -1.88
CA PHE A 12 14.24 17.59 -0.53
C PHE A 12 15.52 17.40 0.29
N ASN A 13 15.70 18.25 1.30
CA ASN A 13 16.77 18.12 2.28
C ASN A 13 16.19 17.45 3.53
N ILE A 14 17.01 16.65 4.21
CA ILE A 14 16.67 16.01 5.47
C ILE A 14 17.89 16.13 6.38
N ASP A 15 17.65 16.59 7.61
CA ASP A 15 18.66 16.60 8.65
C ASP A 15 18.63 15.25 9.37
N LEU A 16 19.80 14.64 9.52
CA LEU A 16 20.01 13.39 10.24
C LEU A 16 21.09 13.65 11.29
N ASP A 17 20.97 13.00 12.44
CA ASP A 17 22.08 13.00 13.40
C ASP A 17 23.32 12.32 12.81
N ASP A 18 24.49 12.65 13.34
CA ASP A 18 25.77 12.17 12.83
C ASP A 18 25.87 10.64 12.84
N ALA A 19 25.31 9.97 13.84
CA ALA A 19 25.38 8.52 13.96
C ALA A 19 24.55 7.85 12.85
N THR A 20 23.32 8.32 12.63
CA THR A 20 22.44 7.86 11.55
C THR A 20 23.06 8.13 10.17
N GLY A 21 23.66 9.31 9.97
CA GLY A 21 24.37 9.66 8.73
C GLY A 21 25.55 8.72 8.44
N GLN A 22 26.36 8.39 9.46
CA GLN A 22 27.46 7.44 9.36
C GLN A 22 26.97 6.03 9.03
N GLN A 23 25.92 5.55 9.70
CA GLN A 23 25.34 4.23 9.44
C GLN A 23 24.79 4.13 8.02
N LEU A 24 24.09 5.17 7.53
CA LEU A 24 23.62 5.23 6.15
C LEU A 24 24.78 5.16 5.14
N ASN A 25 25.89 5.85 5.42
CA ASN A 25 27.09 5.79 4.57
C ASN A 25 27.67 4.37 4.51
N GLN A 26 27.74 3.67 5.65
CA GLN A 26 28.26 2.31 5.72
C GLN A 26 27.38 1.32 4.97
N LEU A 27 26.06 1.40 5.18
CA LEU A 27 25.08 0.55 4.49
C LEU A 27 25.11 0.77 2.97
N ALA A 28 25.24 2.03 2.53
CA ALA A 28 25.36 2.36 1.11
C ALA A 28 26.58 1.68 0.47
N LYS A 29 27.73 1.72 1.17
CA LYS A 29 28.96 1.04 0.72
C LYS A 29 28.78 -0.48 0.66
N GLN A 30 28.22 -1.07 1.71
CA GLN A 30 28.00 -2.52 1.79
C GLN A 30 27.04 -3.02 0.71
N ALA A 31 25.99 -2.26 0.41
CA ALA A 31 24.99 -2.60 -0.61
C ALA A 31 25.46 -2.29 -2.04
N GLY A 32 26.59 -1.58 -2.24
CA GLY A 32 27.00 -1.09 -3.55
C GLY A 32 26.05 -0.05 -4.14
N GLU A 33 25.32 0.69 -3.30
CA GLU A 33 24.31 1.66 -3.70
C GLU A 33 24.65 3.09 -3.27
N THR A 34 24.02 4.07 -3.91
CA THR A 34 24.10 5.46 -3.43
C THR A 34 23.23 5.66 -2.19
N ARG A 35 23.61 6.60 -1.32
CA ARG A 35 22.80 7.02 -0.17
C ARG A 35 21.37 7.38 -0.57
N ASN A 36 21.22 8.13 -1.66
CA ASN A 36 19.91 8.51 -2.18
C ASN A 36 19.08 7.32 -2.67
N ALA A 37 19.72 6.24 -3.15
CA ALA A 37 19.00 5.00 -3.49
C ALA A 37 18.46 4.32 -2.24
N LEU A 38 19.26 4.23 -1.17
CA LEU A 38 18.80 3.70 0.12
C LEU A 38 17.70 4.56 0.75
N ILE A 39 17.84 5.89 0.74
CA ILE A 39 16.80 6.81 1.25
C ILE A 39 15.48 6.59 0.50
N ARG A 40 15.50 6.51 -0.84
CA ARG A 40 14.28 6.25 -1.61
C ARG A 40 13.63 4.92 -1.26
N LYS A 41 14.44 3.86 -1.07
CA LYS A 41 13.94 2.55 -0.65
C LYS A 41 13.32 2.60 0.75
N ALA A 42 14.00 3.24 1.70
CA ALA A 42 13.53 3.38 3.07
C ALA A 42 12.20 4.16 3.14
N VAL A 43 12.12 5.29 2.44
CA VAL A 43 10.88 6.10 2.36
C VAL A 43 9.74 5.28 1.74
N ARG A 44 9.98 4.56 0.64
CA ARG A 44 8.97 3.68 0.02
C ARG A 44 8.53 2.58 0.98
N ALA A 45 9.48 1.88 1.61
CA ALA A 45 9.18 0.79 2.54
C ALA A 45 8.35 1.28 3.73
N TRP A 46 8.71 2.43 4.30
CA TRP A 46 7.95 3.04 5.38
C TRP A 46 6.52 3.37 4.95
N MET A 47 6.32 4.02 3.79
CA MET A 47 4.96 4.30 3.29
C MET A 47 4.15 3.02 3.05
N THR A 48 4.77 1.97 2.50
CA THR A 48 4.10 0.66 2.31
C THR A 48 3.71 0.05 3.65
N GLN A 49 4.53 0.17 4.68
CA GLN A 49 4.21 -0.31 6.04
C GLN A 49 3.09 0.50 6.69
N GLN A 50 3.01 1.81 6.43
CA GLN A 50 1.96 2.67 6.97
C GLN A 50 0.65 2.58 6.19
N ALA A 51 0.67 2.08 4.97
CA ALA A 51 -0.54 1.80 4.23
C ALA A 51 -1.35 0.75 5.00
N GLN A 52 -2.46 1.17 5.59
CA GLN A 52 -3.47 0.26 6.14
C GLN A 52 -3.77 -0.79 5.07
N PRO A 53 -3.91 -2.08 5.42
CA PRO A 53 -4.34 -3.10 4.48
C PRO A 53 -5.78 -2.77 4.04
N GLN A 54 -5.88 -1.97 2.98
CA GLN A 54 -7.13 -1.61 2.34
C GLN A 54 -7.28 -2.44 1.08
N TRP A 55 -8.49 -2.93 0.84
CA TRP A 55 -8.83 -3.53 -0.44
C TRP A 55 -8.60 -2.50 -1.56
N PRO A 56 -8.12 -2.92 -2.75
CA PRO A 56 -8.07 -2.06 -3.91
C PRO A 56 -9.42 -1.39 -4.17
N GLN A 57 -9.42 -0.17 -4.67
CA GLN A 57 -10.66 0.57 -4.95
C GLN A 57 -11.60 -0.21 -5.87
N ALA A 58 -11.05 -0.96 -6.84
CA ALA A 58 -11.81 -1.83 -7.72
C ALA A 58 -12.60 -2.94 -6.98
N ILE A 59 -12.13 -3.40 -5.82
CA ILE A 59 -12.86 -4.36 -4.97
C ILE A 59 -13.91 -3.63 -4.13
N LEU A 60 -13.58 -2.46 -3.58
CA LEU A 60 -14.52 -1.65 -2.80
C LEU A 60 -15.71 -1.16 -3.63
N ASP A 61 -15.46 -0.84 -4.90
CA ASP A 61 -16.47 -0.36 -5.86
C ASP A 61 -17.19 -1.50 -6.60
N PHE A 62 -16.84 -2.77 -6.33
CA PHE A 62 -17.45 -3.89 -7.03
C PHE A 62 -18.89 -4.12 -6.57
N THR A 63 -19.85 -3.85 -7.44
CA THR A 63 -21.29 -4.01 -7.16
C THR A 63 -21.90 -5.31 -7.69
N GLY A 64 -21.07 -6.27 -8.14
CA GLY A 64 -21.53 -7.49 -8.81
C GLY A 64 -21.46 -7.41 -10.34
N LEU A 65 -21.83 -8.50 -11.02
CA LEU A 65 -21.86 -8.52 -12.49
C LEU A 65 -23.18 -7.91 -13.00
N PRO A 66 -23.18 -7.15 -14.12
CA PRO A 66 -24.35 -6.41 -14.60
C PRO A 66 -25.61 -7.27 -14.81
N ASP A 67 -25.43 -8.48 -15.32
CA ASP A 67 -26.54 -9.39 -15.66
C ASP A 67 -26.81 -10.44 -14.56
N THR A 68 -26.26 -10.22 -13.37
CA THR A 68 -26.48 -11.10 -12.21
C THR A 68 -27.24 -10.38 -11.12
N PRO A 69 -28.27 -11.02 -10.53
CA PRO A 69 -28.92 -10.45 -9.36
C PRO A 69 -27.90 -10.31 -8.21
N ALA A 70 -28.01 -9.24 -7.44
CA ALA A 70 -27.14 -9.01 -6.29
C ALA A 70 -27.20 -10.22 -5.33
N PHE A 71 -26.09 -10.56 -4.70
CA PHE A 71 -25.98 -11.71 -3.80
C PHE A 71 -27.11 -11.75 -2.75
N GLU A 72 -27.46 -10.60 -2.19
CA GLU A 72 -28.47 -10.48 -1.12
C GLU A 72 -29.92 -10.44 -1.60
N SER A 73 -30.17 -10.42 -2.92
CA SER A 73 -31.51 -10.21 -3.50
C SER A 73 -32.55 -11.26 -3.10
N TYR A 74 -32.13 -12.49 -2.81
CA TYR A 74 -33.01 -13.58 -2.39
C TYR A 74 -32.98 -13.85 -0.89
N ARG A 75 -32.32 -13.00 -0.08
CA ARG A 75 -32.22 -13.21 1.37
C ARG A 75 -33.59 -13.34 2.04
N ASN A 76 -34.59 -12.59 1.57
CA ASN A 76 -35.95 -12.63 2.10
C ASN A 76 -36.74 -13.89 1.71
N ALA A 77 -36.25 -14.67 0.74
CA ALA A 77 -36.84 -15.94 0.33
C ALA A 77 -36.25 -17.13 1.09
N LEU A 78 -35.21 -16.90 1.91
CA LEU A 78 -34.63 -17.95 2.74
C LEU A 78 -35.60 -18.28 3.89
N PRO A 79 -35.78 -19.58 4.22
CA PRO A 79 -36.50 -19.96 5.42
C PRO A 79 -35.78 -19.42 6.65
N HIS A 80 -36.53 -19.19 7.73
CA HIS A 80 -35.93 -18.83 9.01
C HIS A 80 -34.89 -19.89 9.40
N PRO A 81 -33.73 -19.47 9.95
CA PRO A 81 -32.77 -20.41 10.50
C PRO A 81 -33.49 -21.35 11.47
N ALA A 82 -33.17 -22.64 11.40
CA ALA A 82 -33.64 -23.58 12.41
C ALA A 82 -33.15 -23.11 13.79
N GLU A 83 -33.92 -23.40 14.84
CA GLU A 83 -33.44 -23.14 16.20
C GLU A 83 -32.10 -23.82 16.40
N ASP A 84 -31.14 -23.07 16.94
CA ASP A 84 -29.81 -23.58 17.20
C ASP A 84 -29.93 -24.71 18.25
N PRO A 85 -29.57 -25.96 17.91
CA PRO A 85 -29.65 -27.07 18.85
C PRO A 85 -28.65 -26.95 20.02
N LEU A 86 -27.78 -25.94 20.01
CA LEU A 86 -26.75 -25.66 21.00
C LEU A 86 -26.89 -24.30 21.70
N ALA A 87 -27.96 -23.55 21.44
CA ALA A 87 -28.22 -22.26 22.11
C ALA A 87 -28.73 -22.39 23.55
#